data_AF-A0A952RUH9-F1
#
_entry.id   AF-A0A952RUH9-F1
#
_cell.length_a   1.000
_cell.length_b   1.000
_cell.length_c   1.000
_cell.angle_alpha   90.00
_cell.angle_beta   90.00
_cell.angle_gamma   90.00
#
_symmetry.space_group_name_H-M   'P 1'
#
loop_
_entity.id
_entity.type
_entity.pdbx_description
1 polymer ?
#
loop_
_entity_poly.entity_id
_entity_poly.type
_entity_poly.pdbx_seq_one_letter_code
_entity_poly.pdbx_strand_id
1 'polypeptide(L)'
;MARLLGPGLLVALFVACSGGGDSNIPPPADPQTCTSGACDLDCGATDRCAPSCSSFDGDCNARCADNCAYTCKSGPNCKVTCGADCTIACESTSTCGATCGARCRYTCTSVNDCAPNVGDASEVTCTSTGNCNPTCTGSCRVHCTSTGPCNVTCPGGAAPTKCDDGWSCGGPC
;
A
#
# COMPACT_ATOMS: atom_id res chain seq x y z
N MET A 1 -66.33 23.33 -26.93
CA MET A 1 -65.92 24.74 -27.16
C MET A 1 -65.11 25.19 -25.96
N ALA A 2 -64.12 26.08 -26.18
CA ALA A 2 -63.11 26.62 -25.24
C ALA A 2 -61.95 25.64 -24.92
N ARG A 3 -60.79 25.65 -25.62
CA ARG A 3 -59.66 26.62 -25.67
C ARG A 3 -59.05 26.92 -24.29
N LEU A 4 -57.78 26.53 -24.12
CA LEU A 4 -56.69 27.43 -23.67
C LEU A 4 -55.32 26.78 -23.92
N LEU A 5 -54.51 27.48 -24.73
CA LEU A 5 -53.07 27.29 -24.92
C LEU A 5 -52.30 27.90 -23.74
N GLY A 6 -51.14 27.35 -23.42
CA GLY A 6 -50.09 28.03 -22.65
C GLY A 6 -48.82 27.17 -22.49
N PRO A 7 -47.67 27.58 -23.06
CA PRO A 7 -46.40 26.87 -22.92
C PRO A 7 -45.66 27.29 -21.65
N GLY A 8 -45.21 26.31 -20.86
CA GLY A 8 -44.44 26.54 -19.64
C GLY A 8 -43.14 25.75 -19.68
N LEU A 9 -42.09 26.40 -20.16
CA LEU A 9 -40.70 25.98 -20.03
C LEU A 9 -40.33 25.96 -18.53
N LEU A 10 -40.03 24.79 -17.96
CA LEU A 10 -39.42 24.69 -16.63
C LEU A 10 -38.28 23.67 -16.69
N VAL A 11 -37.07 24.24 -16.77
CA VAL A 11 -35.78 23.58 -16.53
C VAL A 11 -35.75 23.15 -15.06
N ALA A 12 -35.57 21.85 -14.79
CA ALA A 12 -35.30 21.36 -13.45
C ALA A 12 -33.85 20.87 -13.36
N LEU A 13 -33.07 21.62 -12.58
CA LEU A 13 -31.66 21.43 -12.30
C LEU A 13 -31.36 20.07 -11.64
N PHE A 14 -30.24 19.48 -12.05
CA PHE A 14 -29.54 18.45 -11.30
C PHE A 14 -29.06 19.00 -9.95
N VAL A 15 -29.54 18.42 -8.85
CA VAL A 15 -28.98 18.62 -7.51
C VAL A 15 -28.25 17.34 -7.12
N ALA A 16 -26.93 17.33 -7.31
CA ALA A 16 -26.03 16.38 -6.68
C ALA A 16 -25.57 17.00 -5.35
N CYS A 17 -26.03 16.44 -4.23
CA CYS A 17 -25.48 16.76 -2.91
C CYS A 17 -24.41 15.72 -2.57
N SER A 18 -23.16 16.06 -2.87
CA SER A 18 -21.97 15.38 -2.36
C SER A 18 -21.87 15.62 -0.86
N GLY A 19 -21.62 14.53 -0.12
CA GLY A 19 -21.54 14.52 1.33
C GLY A 19 -20.47 15.45 1.90
N GLY A 20 -20.78 15.97 3.09
CA GLY A 20 -19.87 16.77 3.91
C GLY A 20 -18.69 15.97 4.46
N GLY A 21 -17.59 16.69 4.62
CA GLY A 21 -16.34 16.24 5.20
C GLY A 21 -15.40 17.44 5.29
N ASP A 22 -15.62 18.28 6.30
CA ASP A 22 -14.75 19.39 6.67
C ASP A 22 -13.36 18.87 7.06
N SER A 23 -12.41 18.96 6.12
CA SER A 23 -10.97 18.94 6.41
C SER A 23 -10.34 20.14 5.71
N ASN A 24 -10.18 21.24 6.45
CA ASN A 24 -9.37 22.40 6.07
C ASN A 24 -7.86 22.07 6.09
N ILE A 25 -7.47 20.95 5.48
CA ILE A 25 -6.07 20.58 5.28
C ILE A 25 -5.76 21.02 3.84
N PRO A 26 -4.84 21.99 3.63
CA PRO A 26 -4.42 22.33 2.28
C PRO A 26 -3.87 21.06 1.62
N PRO A 27 -4.30 20.73 0.38
CA PRO A 27 -3.74 19.59 -0.33
C PRO A 27 -2.22 19.80 -0.43
N PRO A 28 -1.40 18.75 -0.20
CA PRO A 28 0.04 18.88 -0.30
C PRO A 28 0.42 19.40 -1.70
N ALA A 29 1.50 20.19 -1.76
CA ALA A 29 2.00 20.81 -2.99
C ALA A 29 2.41 19.80 -4.08
N ASP A 30 2.47 18.52 -3.72
CA ASP A 30 2.43 17.36 -4.59
C ASP A 30 1.48 16.33 -3.93
N PRO A 31 0.36 15.94 -4.56
CA PRO A 31 -0.60 15.00 -3.97
C PRO A 31 -0.01 13.64 -3.60
N GLN A 32 1.23 13.37 -4.01
CA GLN A 32 1.93 12.11 -3.79
C GLN A 32 3.01 12.17 -2.71
N THR A 33 3.27 13.33 -2.08
CA THR A 33 4.34 13.45 -1.08
C THR A 33 3.81 13.90 0.28
N CYS A 34 4.21 13.18 1.32
CA CYS A 34 3.89 13.47 2.71
C CYS A 34 5.15 13.70 3.55
N THR A 35 5.20 14.83 4.25
CA THR A 35 6.38 15.23 5.05
C THR A 35 6.08 15.59 6.50
N SER A 36 4.82 15.50 6.94
CA SER A 36 4.45 15.78 8.33
C SER A 36 3.06 15.22 8.64
N GLY A 37 2.81 14.95 9.93
CA GLY A 37 1.51 14.48 10.41
C GLY A 37 1.12 13.10 9.90
N ALA A 38 -0.19 12.85 9.83
CA ALA A 38 -0.76 11.66 9.23
C ALA A 38 -1.25 11.98 7.81
N CYS A 39 -1.03 11.05 6.89
CA CYS A 39 -1.28 11.21 5.47
C CYS A 39 -2.08 10.02 4.91
N ASP A 40 -2.98 10.32 3.99
CA ASP A 40 -3.69 9.34 3.17
C ASP A 40 -3.48 9.73 1.70
N LEU A 41 -2.61 8.99 1.01
CA LEU A 41 -2.20 9.21 -0.36
C LEU A 41 -3.00 8.28 -1.27
N ASP A 42 -3.94 8.82 -2.05
CA ASP A 42 -4.72 8.04 -3.01
C ASP A 42 -4.37 8.42 -4.44
N CYS A 43 -3.75 7.48 -5.15
CA CYS A 43 -3.38 7.63 -6.56
C CYS A 43 -4.54 7.34 -7.52
N GLY A 44 -5.67 6.88 -7.02
CA GLY A 44 -6.79 6.39 -7.83
C GLY A 44 -6.37 5.26 -8.77
N ALA A 45 -6.90 5.30 -9.99
CA ALA A 45 -6.60 4.32 -11.05
C ALA A 45 -5.34 4.67 -11.87
N THR A 46 -4.47 5.54 -11.36
CA THR A 46 -3.27 5.98 -12.09
C THR A 46 -2.20 4.89 -12.03
N ASP A 47 -1.84 4.34 -13.18
CA ASP A 47 -0.68 3.46 -13.33
C ASP A 47 0.63 4.20 -13.00
N ARG A 48 1.58 3.49 -12.39
CA ARG A 48 2.93 4.02 -12.09
C ARG A 48 2.96 5.24 -11.17
N CYS A 49 1.97 5.36 -10.29
CA CYS A 49 2.01 6.34 -9.21
C CYS A 49 3.22 6.11 -8.30
N ALA A 50 3.80 7.19 -7.75
CA ALA A 50 4.95 7.10 -6.86
C ALA A 50 4.71 7.81 -5.51
N PRO A 51 3.75 7.35 -4.68
CA PRO A 51 3.49 7.97 -3.39
C PRO A 51 4.70 7.82 -2.46
N SER A 52 5.06 8.91 -1.77
CA SER A 52 6.21 8.95 -0.89
C SER A 52 5.92 9.63 0.44
N CYS A 53 6.44 9.06 1.52
CA CYS A 53 6.37 9.59 2.86
C CYS A 53 7.76 9.68 3.46
N SER A 54 8.11 10.83 4.03
CA SER A 54 9.42 11.03 4.67
C SER A 54 9.31 11.95 5.88
N SER A 55 9.92 11.58 7.01
CA SER A 55 10.04 12.46 8.19
C SER A 55 8.69 12.90 8.76
N PHE A 56 7.80 11.96 9.00
CA PHE A 56 6.44 12.19 9.47
C PHE A 56 6.22 11.57 10.87
N ASP A 57 5.28 12.13 11.63
CA ASP A 57 5.06 11.76 13.05
C ASP A 57 3.74 10.98 13.27
N GLY A 58 2.97 10.72 12.20
CA GLY A 58 1.69 9.99 12.24
C GLY A 58 1.68 8.75 11.35
N ASP A 59 0.51 8.35 10.85
CA ASP A 59 0.39 7.24 9.92
C ASP A 59 0.54 7.72 8.47
N CYS A 60 1.33 7.01 7.66
CA CYS A 60 1.33 7.20 6.22
C CYS A 60 0.59 6.05 5.55
N ASN A 61 -0.62 6.32 5.07
CA ASN A 61 -1.42 5.39 4.29
C ASN A 61 -1.31 5.73 2.80
N ALA A 62 -1.20 4.72 1.94
CA ALA A 62 -1.22 4.88 0.50
C ALA A 62 -2.10 3.84 -0.19
N ARG A 63 -2.77 4.26 -1.27
CA ARG A 63 -3.54 3.40 -2.17
C ARG A 63 -3.13 3.67 -3.60
N CYS A 64 -2.79 2.61 -4.31
CA CYS A 64 -2.48 2.69 -5.73
C CYS A 64 -2.89 1.43 -6.49
N ALA A 65 -3.04 1.58 -7.80
CA ALA A 65 -3.31 0.51 -8.74
C ALA A 65 -2.03 -0.32 -9.01
N ASP A 66 -1.92 -0.89 -10.22
CA ASP A 66 -0.77 -1.71 -10.60
C ASP A 66 0.48 -0.84 -10.85
N ASN A 67 1.66 -1.46 -10.77
CA ASN A 67 2.96 -0.85 -11.09
C ASN A 67 3.32 0.38 -10.22
N CYS A 68 2.75 0.51 -9.03
CA CYS A 68 3.04 1.62 -8.12
C CYS A 68 4.46 1.53 -7.53
N ALA A 69 5.07 2.67 -7.23
CA ALA A 69 6.34 2.78 -6.53
C ALA A 69 6.15 3.53 -5.20
N TYR A 70 5.85 2.81 -4.11
CA TYR A 70 5.64 3.43 -2.80
C TYR A 70 6.92 3.45 -1.97
N THR A 71 7.26 4.62 -1.42
CA THR A 71 8.43 4.79 -0.53
C THR A 71 8.01 5.40 0.79
N CYS A 72 8.35 4.76 1.90
CA CYS A 72 8.06 5.27 3.24
C CYS A 72 9.32 5.29 4.10
N LYS A 73 9.71 6.46 4.58
CA LYS A 73 10.97 6.63 5.33
C LYS A 73 10.79 7.46 6.59
N SER A 74 11.56 7.11 7.62
CA SER A 74 11.73 7.93 8.82
C SER A 74 10.39 8.37 9.45
N GLY A 75 9.54 7.40 9.79
CA GLY A 75 8.26 7.65 10.44
C GLY A 75 7.75 6.41 11.18
N PRO A 76 6.68 6.54 11.98
CA PRO A 76 6.27 5.43 12.84
C PRO A 76 5.59 4.33 12.03
N ASN A 77 4.57 4.63 11.22
CA ASN A 77 3.75 3.59 10.58
C ASN A 77 3.54 3.85 9.09
N CYS A 78 3.79 2.83 8.30
CA CYS A 78 3.55 2.82 6.86
C CYS A 78 2.55 1.73 6.51
N LYS A 79 1.52 2.09 5.75
CA LYS A 79 0.54 1.14 5.22
C LYS A 79 0.25 1.43 3.75
N VAL A 80 0.39 0.44 2.89
CA VAL A 80 0.04 0.58 1.47
C VAL A 80 -0.86 -0.55 0.98
N THR A 81 -1.85 -0.21 0.17
CA THR A 81 -2.61 -1.17 -0.64
C THR A 81 -2.27 -0.96 -2.10
N CYS A 82 -1.79 -2.01 -2.74
CA CYS A 82 -1.33 -1.98 -4.12
C CYS A 82 -1.89 -3.15 -4.94
N GLY A 83 -2.04 -2.93 -6.24
CA GLY A 83 -2.35 -3.98 -7.20
C GLY A 83 -1.17 -4.91 -7.46
N ALA A 84 -0.98 -5.32 -8.71
CA ALA A 84 0.14 -6.15 -9.14
C ALA A 84 1.38 -5.32 -9.51
N ASP A 85 2.54 -5.99 -9.55
CA ASP A 85 3.80 -5.46 -10.09
C ASP A 85 4.30 -4.20 -9.37
N CYS A 86 3.91 -4.01 -8.10
CA CYS A 86 4.32 -2.85 -7.32
C CYS A 86 5.71 -3.01 -6.71
N THR A 87 6.39 -1.89 -6.53
CA THR A 87 7.63 -1.80 -5.76
C THR A 87 7.36 -0.99 -4.48
N ILE A 88 7.59 -1.60 -3.33
CA ILE A 88 7.33 -0.99 -2.03
C ILE A 88 8.63 -1.02 -1.21
N ALA A 89 9.05 0.15 -0.71
CA ALA A 89 10.24 0.29 0.11
C ALA A 89 9.92 1.03 1.41
N CYS A 90 10.20 0.39 2.55
CA CYS A 90 10.16 0.98 3.87
C CYS A 90 11.55 1.05 4.49
N GLU A 91 11.90 2.22 5.03
CA GLU A 91 13.21 2.47 5.60
C GLU A 91 13.13 3.23 6.92
N SER A 92 13.79 2.71 7.97
CA SER A 92 13.88 3.39 9.27
C SER A 92 12.51 3.74 9.85
N THR A 93 11.59 2.77 9.86
CA THR A 93 10.22 2.94 10.37
C THR A 93 9.89 1.96 11.49
N SER A 94 8.86 2.24 12.29
CA SER A 94 8.47 1.29 13.34
C SER A 94 7.69 0.12 12.76
N THR A 95 6.66 0.41 11.96
CA THR A 95 5.87 -0.63 11.29
C THR A 95 5.79 -0.38 9.79
N CYS A 96 5.87 -1.45 9.01
CA CYS A 96 5.64 -1.41 7.58
C CYS A 96 4.74 -2.58 7.17
N GLY A 97 3.45 -2.27 7.01
CA GLY A 97 2.44 -3.20 6.52
C GLY A 97 2.06 -2.90 5.08
N ALA A 98 1.78 -3.94 4.31
CA ALA A 98 1.23 -3.76 2.97
C ALA A 98 0.31 -4.89 2.56
N THR A 99 -0.58 -4.59 1.63
CA THR A 99 -1.32 -5.58 0.87
C THR A 99 -0.98 -5.35 -0.60
N CYS A 100 -0.37 -6.33 -1.23
CA CYS A 100 0.09 -6.27 -2.60
C CYS A 100 -0.43 -7.48 -3.38
N GLY A 101 -0.81 -7.26 -4.64
CA GLY A 101 -1.20 -8.31 -5.56
C GLY A 101 -0.02 -9.18 -6.00
N ALA A 102 -0.07 -9.69 -7.23
CA ALA A 102 0.98 -10.55 -7.76
C ALA A 102 2.25 -9.78 -8.13
N ARG A 103 3.40 -10.48 -8.16
CA ARG A 103 4.69 -10.00 -8.67
C ARG A 103 5.20 -8.72 -8.01
N CYS A 104 4.86 -8.53 -6.74
CA CYS A 104 5.32 -7.36 -6.01
C CYS A 104 6.76 -7.56 -5.50
N ARG A 105 7.50 -6.44 -5.40
CA ARG A 105 8.79 -6.38 -4.70
C ARG A 105 8.63 -5.55 -3.44
N TYR A 106 8.90 -6.16 -2.30
CA TYR A 106 8.74 -5.54 -1.00
C TYR A 106 10.05 -5.50 -0.25
N THR A 107 10.50 -4.31 0.17
CA THR A 107 11.77 -4.14 0.87
C THR A 107 11.56 -3.42 2.20
N CYS A 108 11.97 -4.08 3.30
CA CYS A 108 12.05 -3.51 4.63
C CYS A 108 13.52 -3.38 5.04
N THR A 109 13.95 -2.16 5.35
CA THR A 109 15.31 -1.88 5.83
C THR A 109 15.26 -1.10 7.13
N SER A 110 15.91 -1.62 8.18
CA SER A 110 15.93 -0.95 9.49
C SER A 110 14.51 -0.68 10.04
N VAL A 111 13.61 -1.65 9.88
CA VAL A 111 12.22 -1.57 10.34
C VAL A 111 12.03 -2.42 11.60
N ASN A 112 11.22 -1.99 12.57
CA ASN A 112 10.98 -2.83 13.75
C ASN A 112 10.07 -4.03 13.42
N ASP A 113 8.92 -3.79 12.79
CA ASP A 113 7.99 -4.85 12.36
C ASP A 113 7.61 -4.73 10.88
N CYS A 114 7.96 -5.76 10.12
CA CYS A 114 7.70 -5.88 8.69
C CYS A 114 6.75 -7.05 8.44
N ALA A 115 5.49 -6.76 8.10
CA ALA A 115 4.44 -7.76 7.94
C ALA A 115 3.61 -7.56 6.66
N PRO A 116 4.20 -7.71 5.47
CA PRO A 116 3.47 -7.58 4.22
C PRO A 116 2.59 -8.80 3.94
N ASN A 117 1.46 -8.56 3.30
CA ASN A 117 0.64 -9.56 2.62
C ASN A 117 0.87 -9.43 1.11
N VAL A 118 1.43 -10.47 0.47
CA VAL A 118 1.81 -10.44 -0.94
C VAL A 118 1.15 -11.56 -1.75
N GLY A 119 0.85 -11.26 -3.01
CA GLY A 119 0.32 -12.22 -3.98
C GLY A 119 1.37 -13.12 -4.61
N ASP A 120 0.91 -13.89 -5.59
CA ASP A 120 1.72 -14.87 -6.32
C ASP A 120 2.96 -14.26 -7.00
N ALA A 121 4.04 -15.02 -7.08
CA ALA A 121 5.33 -14.66 -7.64
C ALA A 121 5.96 -13.37 -7.05
N SER A 122 5.67 -13.06 -5.79
CA SER A 122 6.22 -11.87 -5.12
C SER A 122 7.55 -12.14 -4.41
N GLU A 123 8.31 -11.08 -4.18
CA GLU A 123 9.58 -11.11 -3.46
C GLU A 123 9.54 -10.15 -2.26
N VAL A 124 9.94 -10.65 -1.09
CA VAL A 124 10.04 -9.87 0.15
C VAL A 124 11.48 -9.91 0.64
N THR A 125 12.08 -8.74 0.85
CA THR A 125 13.43 -8.60 1.39
C THR A 125 13.37 -7.84 2.71
N CYS A 126 13.77 -8.49 3.80
CA CYS A 126 13.90 -7.91 5.13
C CYS A 126 15.39 -7.81 5.49
N THR A 127 15.86 -6.59 5.76
CA THR A 127 17.23 -6.31 6.16
C THR A 127 17.25 -5.51 7.45
N SER A 128 18.07 -5.92 8.43
CA SER A 128 18.22 -5.20 9.71
C SER A 128 16.87 -4.95 10.39
N THR A 129 15.97 -5.92 10.33
CA THR A 129 14.57 -5.78 10.76
C THR A 129 14.35 -6.48 12.11
N GLY A 130 13.60 -5.88 13.03
CA GLY A 130 13.28 -6.50 14.31
C GLY A 130 12.50 -7.81 14.14
N ASN A 131 11.40 -7.78 13.37
CA ASN A 131 10.55 -8.91 13.04
C ASN A 131 10.17 -8.86 11.56
N CYS A 132 10.34 -9.98 10.85
CA CYS A 132 9.91 -10.13 9.46
C CYS A 132 8.85 -11.24 9.41
N ASN A 133 7.58 -10.87 9.26
CA ASN A 133 6.44 -11.77 9.33
C ASN A 133 5.59 -11.69 8.04
N PRO A 134 6.14 -12.02 6.85
CA PRO A 134 5.37 -11.93 5.62
C PRO A 134 4.31 -13.03 5.53
N THR A 135 3.18 -12.67 4.95
CA THR A 135 2.10 -13.58 4.57
C THR A 135 2.03 -13.66 3.05
N CYS A 136 2.22 -14.84 2.51
CA CYS A 136 2.10 -15.09 1.08
C CYS A 136 0.75 -15.73 0.77
N THR A 137 0.03 -15.16 -0.19
CA THR A 137 -1.26 -15.68 -0.67
C THR A 137 -1.11 -16.53 -1.95
N GLY A 138 0.04 -16.47 -2.60
CA GLY A 138 0.48 -17.37 -3.67
C GLY A 138 1.93 -17.82 -3.48
N SER A 139 2.63 -18.14 -4.57
CA SER A 139 4.07 -18.37 -4.53
C SER A 139 4.82 -17.08 -4.14
N CYS A 140 5.88 -17.20 -3.36
CA CYS A 140 6.69 -16.05 -2.98
C CYS A 140 8.10 -16.46 -2.54
N ARG A 141 9.04 -15.53 -2.64
CA ARG A 141 10.39 -15.67 -2.07
C ARG A 141 10.63 -14.63 -0.98
N VAL A 142 11.17 -15.06 0.14
CA VAL A 142 11.44 -14.21 1.29
C VAL A 142 12.93 -14.28 1.62
N HIS A 143 13.59 -13.14 1.58
CA HIS A 143 14.99 -12.96 1.94
C HIS A 143 15.08 -12.31 3.31
N CYS A 144 15.80 -12.91 4.23
CA CYS A 144 15.94 -12.42 5.60
C CYS A 144 17.42 -12.30 5.97
N THR A 145 17.90 -11.06 6.07
CA THR A 145 19.31 -10.76 6.40
C THR A 145 19.40 -9.89 7.65
N SER A 146 20.15 -10.34 8.65
CA SER A 146 20.34 -9.61 9.91
C SER A 146 19.01 -9.20 10.57
N THR A 147 18.00 -10.06 10.48
CA THR A 147 16.69 -9.83 11.09
C THR A 147 16.56 -10.59 12.40
N GLY A 148 15.63 -10.20 13.27
CA GLY A 148 15.12 -11.09 14.30
C GLY A 148 14.28 -12.22 13.69
N PRO A 149 13.15 -12.63 14.30
CA PRO A 149 12.33 -13.70 13.78
C PRO A 149 11.88 -13.44 12.33
N CYS A 150 12.05 -14.46 11.48
CA CYS A 150 11.60 -14.46 10.09
C CYS A 150 10.53 -15.55 9.93
N ASN A 151 9.28 -15.19 10.25
CA ASN A 151 8.14 -16.11 10.31
C ASN A 151 7.30 -16.00 9.02
N VAL A 152 7.57 -16.88 8.06
CA VAL A 152 6.87 -16.87 6.77
C VAL A 152 5.60 -17.70 6.85
N THR A 153 4.46 -17.08 6.50
CA THR A 153 3.16 -17.77 6.40
C THR A 153 2.83 -18.04 4.93
N CYS A 154 2.72 -19.32 4.56
CA CYS A 154 2.39 -19.71 3.19
C CYS A 154 0.88 -19.98 3.00
N PRO A 155 0.40 -20.04 1.74
CA PRO A 155 -1.01 -20.28 1.43
C PRO A 155 -1.53 -21.57 2.05
N GLY A 156 -2.74 -21.54 2.61
CA GLY A 156 -3.39 -22.70 3.21
C GLY A 156 -2.68 -23.27 4.44
N GLY A 157 -1.72 -22.54 5.03
CA GLY A 157 -0.94 -23.02 6.18
C GLY A 157 0.14 -24.03 5.79
N ALA A 158 0.51 -24.11 4.51
CA ALA A 158 1.64 -24.94 4.08
C ALA A 158 2.93 -24.53 4.81
N ALA A 159 3.81 -25.49 5.06
CA ALA A 159 5.11 -25.20 5.64
C ALA A 159 6.01 -24.48 4.61
N PRO A 160 6.70 -23.39 4.99
CA PRO A 160 7.66 -22.73 4.10
C PRO A 160 8.88 -23.62 3.86
N THR A 161 9.39 -23.62 2.63
CA THR A 161 10.65 -24.28 2.27
C THR A 161 11.81 -23.41 2.70
N LYS A 162 12.77 -23.98 3.45
CA LYS A 162 13.98 -23.26 3.86
C LYS A 162 14.95 -23.13 2.67
N CYS A 163 15.47 -21.92 2.46
CA CYS A 163 16.51 -21.60 1.48
C CYS A 163 17.76 -21.05 2.18
N ASP A 164 18.89 -21.01 1.45
CA ASP A 164 20.18 -20.48 1.96
C ASP A 164 20.07 -19.02 2.43
N ASP A 165 19.23 -18.23 1.76
CA ASP A 165 19.04 -16.80 1.96
C ASP A 165 17.68 -16.43 2.59
N GLY A 166 16.88 -17.43 2.99
CA GLY A 166 15.57 -17.18 3.60
C GLY A 166 14.61 -18.34 3.45
N TRP A 167 13.47 -18.09 2.78
CA TRP A 167 12.35 -19.02 2.66
C TRP A 167 11.61 -18.86 1.34
N SER A 168 10.89 -19.92 0.94
CA SER A 168 10.04 -19.92 -0.25
C SER A 168 8.68 -20.57 0.07
N CYS A 169 7.62 -20.03 -0.52
CA CYS A 169 6.28 -20.63 -0.53
C CYS A 169 5.93 -21.06 -1.95
N GLY A 170 5.48 -22.32 -2.13
CA GLY A 170 4.91 -22.79 -3.40
C GLY A 170 5.87 -22.86 -4.59
N GLY A 171 7.17 -22.71 -4.37
CA GLY A 171 8.20 -22.76 -5.41
C GLY A 171 9.55 -23.26 -4.89
N PRO A 172 10.54 -23.43 -5.78
CA PRO A 172 11.91 -23.76 -5.37
C PRO A 172 12.60 -22.58 -4.68
N CYS A 173 13.79 -22.86 -4.16
CA CYS A 173 14.83 -21.87 -3.97
C CYS A 173 15.52 -21.64 -5.33
#